data_AF-A0A9D5ALJ0-F1
#
_entry.id   AF-A0A9D5ALJ0-F1
#
_cell.length_a   1.000
_cell.length_b   1.000
_cell.length_c   1.000
_cell.angle_alpha   90.00
_cell.angle_beta   90.00
_cell.angle_gamma   90.00
#
_symmetry.space_group_name_H-M   'P 1'
#
loop_
_entity.id
_entity.type
_entity.pdbx_description
1 polymer ?
#
loop_
_entity_poly.entity_id
_entity_poly.type
_entity_poly.pdbx_seq_one_letter_code
_entity_poly.pdbx_strand_id
1 'polypeptide(L)'
;ILSLLGLTPLAERVSFLTEQIAIFTGPTVGGLLNATCGNVTELIIAIFALTTNKIAVVKYSLLGSVLSNLLLVLGTSLLCGGIANIGEEQKYDRRQADVNSLMLLLALLCHLLPLLFTYSAASAELTVEPSLYLSRASSIVMLVAYFAYLIF
;
A
#
# COMPACT_ATOMS: atom_id res chain seq x y z
N ILE A 1 -4.20 -23.23 -4.96
CA ILE A 1 -4.59 -22.76 -6.32
C ILE A 1 -6.09 -22.49 -6.39
N LEU A 2 -6.96 -23.48 -6.11
CA LEU A 2 -8.42 -23.28 -6.09
C LEU A 2 -8.87 -22.13 -5.16
N SER A 3 -8.35 -22.05 -3.93
CA SER A 3 -8.65 -20.94 -3.01
C SER A 3 -8.18 -19.58 -3.51
N LEU A 4 -7.07 -19.53 -4.25
CA LEU A 4 -6.55 -18.29 -4.83
C LEU A 4 -7.47 -17.80 -5.96
N LEU A 5 -7.86 -18.71 -6.85
CA LEU A 5 -8.79 -18.43 -7.95
C LEU A 5 -10.17 -18.00 -7.44
N GLY A 6 -10.64 -18.55 -6.31
CA GLY A 6 -11.89 -18.13 -5.68
C GLY A 6 -11.79 -16.77 -4.98
N LEU A 7 -10.60 -16.43 -4.45
CA LEU A 7 -10.37 -15.19 -3.72
C LEU A 7 -10.22 -13.99 -4.66
N THR A 8 -9.65 -14.14 -5.85
CA THR A 8 -9.51 -13.06 -6.84
C THR A 8 -10.82 -12.34 -7.17
N PRO A 9 -11.91 -13.01 -7.61
CA PRO A 9 -13.18 -12.33 -7.92
C PRO A 9 -13.88 -11.79 -6.67
N LEU A 10 -13.68 -12.44 -5.51
CA LEU A 10 -14.25 -11.95 -4.26
C LEU A 10 -13.59 -10.64 -3.82
N ALA A 11 -12.26 -10.56 -3.93
CA ALA A 11 -11.49 -9.35 -3.61
C ALA A 11 -11.88 -8.19 -4.52
N GLU A 12 -12.03 -8.45 -5.83
CA GLU A 12 -12.55 -7.47 -6.78
C GLU A 12 -13.93 -6.97 -6.35
N ARG A 13 -14.85 -7.87 -6.00
CA ARG A 13 -16.20 -7.46 -5.61
C ARG A 13 -16.27 -6.67 -4.32
N VAL A 14 -15.47 -7.02 -3.32
CA VAL A 14 -15.42 -6.26 -2.07
C VAL A 14 -14.86 -4.86 -2.32
N SER A 15 -13.82 -4.73 -3.13
CA SER A 15 -13.26 -3.44 -3.53
C SER A 15 -14.28 -2.59 -4.30
N PHE A 16 -14.96 -3.17 -5.30
CA PHE A 16 -16.00 -2.48 -6.05
C PHE A 16 -17.14 -1.98 -5.16
N LEU A 17 -17.67 -2.84 -4.28
CA LEU A 17 -18.74 -2.46 -3.36
C LEU A 17 -18.29 -1.34 -2.40
N THR A 18 -17.04 -1.40 -1.95
CA THR A 18 -16.44 -0.36 -1.11
C THR A 18 -16.43 0.99 -1.81
N GLU A 19 -16.00 1.03 -3.06
CA GLU A 19 -15.98 2.26 -3.87
C GLU A 19 -17.39 2.82 -4.05
N GLN A 20 -18.37 1.95 -4.33
CA GLN A 20 -19.77 2.38 -4.44
C GLN A 20 -20.31 2.96 -3.13
N ILE A 21 -20.01 2.34 -1.98
CA ILE A 21 -20.44 2.84 -0.67
C ILE A 21 -19.74 4.16 -0.33
N ALA A 22 -18.45 4.27 -0.63
CA ALA A 22 -17.64 5.46 -0.33
C ALA A 22 -18.22 6.74 -0.95
N ILE A 23 -18.82 6.63 -2.14
CA ILE A 23 -19.48 7.74 -2.85
C ILE A 23 -20.65 8.33 -2.02
N PHE A 24 -21.35 7.52 -1.23
CA PHE A 24 -22.53 7.96 -0.45
C PHE A 24 -22.21 8.36 1.00
N THR A 25 -21.02 8.04 1.52
CA THR A 25 -20.64 8.27 2.93
C THR A 25 -19.91 9.60 3.19
N GLY A 26 -19.66 10.40 2.15
CA GLY A 26 -18.93 11.68 2.25
C GLY A 26 -17.40 11.52 2.24
N PRO A 27 -16.62 12.62 2.06
CA PRO A 27 -15.21 12.54 1.68
C PRO A 27 -14.31 11.83 2.72
N THR A 28 -14.42 12.19 4.00
CA THR A 28 -13.56 11.64 5.05
C THR A 28 -13.89 10.18 5.37
N VAL A 29 -15.17 9.86 5.55
CA VAL A 29 -15.62 8.49 5.85
C VAL A 29 -15.42 7.59 4.64
N GLY A 30 -15.73 8.08 3.43
CA GLY A 30 -15.49 7.37 2.18
C GLY A 30 -14.00 7.11 1.92
N GLY A 31 -13.13 8.07 2.23
CA GLY A 31 -11.67 7.88 2.17
C GLY A 31 -11.17 6.78 3.11
N LEU A 32 -11.67 6.76 4.35
CA LEU A 32 -11.35 5.72 5.32
C LEU A 32 -11.88 4.34 4.89
N LEU A 33 -13.11 4.29 4.37
CA LEU A 33 -13.75 3.07 3.85
C LEU A 33 -12.94 2.52 2.68
N ASN A 34 -12.56 3.37 1.72
CA ASN A 34 -11.76 2.96 0.57
C ASN A 34 -10.41 2.39 0.99
N ALA A 35 -9.71 3.04 1.91
CA ALA A 35 -8.40 2.56 2.35
C ALA A 35 -8.45 1.26 3.15
N THR A 36 -9.47 1.09 4.01
CA THR A 36 -9.60 -0.08 4.87
C THR A 36 -10.21 -1.26 4.12
N CYS A 37 -11.35 -1.04 3.47
CA CYS A 37 -12.09 -2.08 2.77
C CYS A 37 -11.53 -2.39 1.38
N GLY A 38 -10.92 -1.42 0.68
CA GLY A 38 -10.24 -1.66 -0.60
C GLY A 38 -9.01 -2.56 -0.46
N ASN A 39 -8.33 -2.52 0.68
CA ASN A 39 -7.18 -3.38 0.99
C ASN A 39 -7.52 -4.51 1.98
N VAL A 40 -8.80 -4.76 2.28
CA VAL A 40 -9.19 -5.68 3.36
C VAL A 40 -8.72 -7.11 3.11
N THR A 41 -8.71 -7.54 1.86
CA THR A 41 -8.25 -8.87 1.48
C THR A 41 -6.77 -9.06 1.83
N GLU A 42 -5.94 -8.06 1.51
CA GLU A 42 -4.52 -8.07 1.86
C GLU A 42 -4.34 -8.05 3.38
N LEU A 43 -5.09 -7.19 4.09
CA LEU A 43 -5.04 -7.07 5.54
C LEU A 43 -5.41 -8.39 6.24
N ILE A 44 -6.47 -9.07 5.79
CA ILE A 44 -6.90 -10.36 6.34
C ILE A 44 -5.80 -11.42 6.15
N ILE A 45 -5.24 -11.53 4.94
CA ILE A 45 -4.16 -12.49 4.64
C ILE A 45 -2.92 -12.18 5.48
N ALA A 46 -2.56 -10.90 5.62
CA ALA A 46 -1.43 -10.47 6.43
C ALA A 46 -1.62 -10.82 7.91
N ILE A 47 -2.81 -10.58 8.48
CA ILE A 47 -3.12 -10.94 9.87
C ILE A 47 -3.01 -12.45 10.08
N PHE A 48 -3.62 -13.27 9.21
CA PHE A 48 -3.50 -14.73 9.32
C PHE A 48 -2.05 -15.21 9.22
N ALA A 49 -1.27 -14.64 8.29
CA ALA A 49 0.16 -14.94 8.19
C ALA A 49 0.93 -14.55 9.46
N LEU A 50 0.62 -13.41 10.08
CA LEU A 50 1.22 -12.99 11.35
C LEU A 50 0.86 -13.95 12.50
N THR A 51 -0.41 -14.38 12.62
CA THR A 51 -0.81 -15.35 13.65
C THR A 51 -0.08 -16.70 13.54
N THR A 52 0.39 -17.03 12.34
CA THR A 52 1.18 -18.25 12.06
C THR A 52 2.70 -17.98 12.06
N ASN A 53 3.15 -16.83 12.59
CA ASN A 53 4.55 -16.38 12.61
C ASN A 53 5.24 -16.32 11.23
N LYS A 54 4.48 -16.13 10.14
CA LYS A 54 5.01 -16.01 8.77
C LYS A 54 5.37 -14.57 8.41
N ILE A 55 6.23 -13.95 9.23
CA ILE A 55 6.60 -12.52 9.08
C ILE A 55 7.22 -12.23 7.70
N ALA A 56 8.05 -13.14 7.17
CA ALA A 56 8.66 -12.98 5.86
C ALA A 56 7.62 -12.91 4.74
N VAL A 57 6.55 -13.72 4.82
CA VAL A 57 5.46 -13.71 3.84
C VAL A 57 4.75 -12.37 3.84
N VAL A 58 4.49 -11.80 5.02
CA VAL A 58 3.85 -10.48 5.15
C VAL A 58 4.74 -9.38 4.55
N LYS A 59 6.03 -9.37 4.88
CA LYS A 59 6.98 -8.39 4.33
C LYS A 59 7.05 -8.43 2.81
N TYR A 60 7.20 -9.62 2.22
CA TYR A 60 7.25 -9.77 0.77
C TYR A 60 5.91 -9.48 0.10
N SER A 61 4.79 -9.81 0.74
CA SER A 61 3.45 -9.49 0.23
C SER A 61 3.21 -7.98 0.17
N LEU A 62 3.58 -7.24 1.21
CA LEU A 62 3.42 -5.78 1.24
C LEU A 62 4.31 -5.08 0.20
N LEU A 63 5.58 -5.49 0.08
CA LEU A 63 6.46 -4.99 -0.98
C LEU A 63 5.92 -5.35 -2.38
N GLY A 64 5.42 -6.56 -2.55
CA GLY A 64 4.80 -7.02 -3.80
C GLY A 64 3.57 -6.19 -4.18
N SER A 65 2.71 -5.84 -3.22
CA SER A 65 1.53 -4.99 -3.44
C SER A 65 1.94 -3.59 -3.94
N VAL A 66 2.92 -2.96 -3.29
CA VAL A 66 3.45 -1.65 -3.73
C VAL A 66 4.03 -1.73 -5.15
N LEU A 67 4.86 -2.73 -5.44
CA LEU A 67 5.45 -2.91 -6.77
C LEU A 67 4.38 -3.20 -7.83
N SER A 68 3.40 -4.02 -7.51
CA SER A 68 2.28 -4.34 -8.40
C SER A 68 1.50 -3.08 -8.76
N ASN A 69 1.16 -2.24 -7.78
CA ASN A 69 0.40 -1.01 -8.05
C ASN A 69 1.22 0.00 -8.87
N LEU A 70 2.50 0.18 -8.55
CA LEU A 70 3.34 1.19 -9.21
C LEU A 70 3.85 0.78 -10.58
N LEU A 71 4.14 -0.50 -10.81
CA LEU A 71 4.71 -0.96 -12.08
C LEU A 71 3.68 -1.68 -12.94
N LEU A 72 2.99 -2.67 -12.38
CA LEU A 72 2.07 -3.50 -13.16
C LEU A 72 0.78 -2.75 -13.46
N VAL A 73 0.07 -2.27 -12.45
CA VAL A 73 -1.23 -1.61 -12.62
C VAL A 73 -1.05 -0.26 -13.31
N LEU A 74 -0.18 0.60 -12.79
CA LEU A 74 0.10 1.89 -13.41
C LEU A 74 0.67 1.73 -14.84
N GLY A 75 1.66 0.85 -15.03
CA GLY A 75 2.27 0.64 -16.35
C GLY A 75 1.29 0.10 -17.39
N THR A 76 0.45 -0.86 -17.02
CA THR A 76 -0.60 -1.37 -17.93
C THR A 76 -1.68 -0.33 -18.19
N SER A 77 -2.05 0.48 -17.19
CA SER A 77 -3.02 1.57 -17.38
C SER A 77 -2.52 2.65 -18.35
N LEU A 78 -1.22 3.01 -18.27
CA LEU A 78 -0.59 3.95 -19.19
C LEU A 78 -0.45 3.35 -20.59
N LEU A 79 -0.06 2.07 -20.70
CA LEU A 79 0.07 1.39 -21.98
C LEU A 79 -1.28 1.26 -22.68
N CYS A 80 -2.28 0.67 -22.02
CA CYS A 80 -3.63 0.49 -22.57
C CYS A 80 -4.33 1.83 -22.82
N GLY A 81 -4.18 2.78 -21.88
CA GLY A 81 -4.75 4.12 -22.01
C GLY A 81 -4.12 4.93 -23.13
N GLY A 82 -2.82 4.79 -23.37
CA GLY A 82 -2.11 5.40 -24.49
C GLY A 82 -2.46 4.77 -25.84
N ILE A 83 -2.66 3.45 -25.90
CA ILE A 83 -3.13 2.75 -27.12
C ILE A 83 -4.58 3.13 -27.45
N ALA A 84 -5.44 3.28 -26.45
CA ALA A 84 -6.84 3.65 -26.65
C ALA A 84 -7.01 5.12 -27.07
N ASN A 85 -6.11 6.01 -26.63
CA ASN A 85 -6.18 7.46 -26.85
C ASN A 85 -4.95 7.97 -27.65
N ILE A 86 -4.61 7.28 -28.75
CA ILE A 86 -3.47 7.67 -29.60
C ILE A 86 -3.67 9.10 -30.12
N GLY A 87 -2.78 10.01 -29.70
CA GLY A 87 -2.78 11.41 -30.12
C GLY A 87 -3.46 12.39 -29.14
N GLU A 88 -4.07 11.90 -28.07
CA GLU A 88 -4.66 12.72 -26.99
C GLU A 88 -3.81 12.61 -25.72
N GLU A 89 -3.49 13.73 -25.09
CA GLU A 89 -2.82 13.71 -23.79
C GLU A 89 -3.79 13.26 -22.68
N GLN A 90 -3.41 12.24 -21.91
CA GLN A 90 -4.18 11.80 -20.76
C GLN A 90 -4.10 12.86 -19.65
N LYS A 91 -5.25 13.45 -19.31
CA LYS A 91 -5.35 14.43 -18.23
C LYS A 91 -5.23 13.75 -16.87
N TYR A 92 -4.40 14.30 -16.01
CA TYR A 92 -4.30 13.93 -14.60
C TYR A 92 -4.17 15.18 -13.74
N ASP A 93 -4.61 15.10 -12.49
CA ASP A 93 -4.42 16.17 -11.53
C ASP A 93 -2.96 16.17 -11.03
N ARG A 94 -2.19 17.17 -11.47
CA ARG A 94 -0.78 17.32 -11.08
C ARG A 94 -0.62 17.50 -9.57
N ARG A 95 -1.50 18.26 -8.92
CA ARG A 95 -1.39 18.52 -7.48
C ARG A 95 -1.64 17.23 -6.70
N GLN A 96 -2.64 16.44 -7.09
CA GLN A 96 -2.91 15.16 -6.45
C GLN A 96 -1.79 14.15 -6.69
N ALA A 97 -1.24 14.11 -7.91
CA ALA A 97 -0.10 13.26 -8.24
C ALA A 97 1.16 13.61 -7.43
N ASP A 98 1.44 14.91 -7.24
CA ASP A 98 2.57 15.38 -6.44
C ASP A 98 2.42 14.97 -4.97
N VAL A 99 1.25 15.18 -4.36
CA VAL A 99 0.99 14.78 -2.96
C VAL A 99 1.14 13.28 -2.78
N ASN A 100 0.58 12.47 -3.68
CA ASN A 100 0.70 11.01 -3.64
C ASN A 100 2.16 10.56 -3.81
N SER A 101 2.92 11.20 -4.69
CA SER A 101 4.34 10.89 -4.91
C SER A 101 5.19 11.21 -3.69
N LEU A 102 4.92 12.33 -3.02
CA LEU A 102 5.59 12.70 -1.77
C LEU A 102 5.25 11.75 -0.61
N MET A 103 3.99 11.31 -0.51
CA MET A 103 3.58 10.29 0.47
C MET A 103 4.26 8.95 0.23
N LEU A 104 4.37 8.51 -1.03
CA LEU A 104 5.13 7.32 -1.40
C LEU A 104 6.62 7.46 -1.07
N LEU A 105 7.22 8.62 -1.33
CA LEU A 105 8.62 8.90 -0.96
C LEU A 105 8.83 8.83 0.55
N LEU A 106 7.93 9.43 1.33
CA LEU A 106 7.96 9.36 2.79
C LEU A 106 7.89 7.91 3.28
N ALA A 107 6.94 7.12 2.74
CA ALA A 107 6.79 5.71 3.09
C ALA A 107 8.07 4.90 2.76
N LEU A 108 8.68 5.15 1.60
CA LEU A 108 9.95 4.54 1.20
C LEU A 108 11.09 4.88 2.16
N LEU A 109 11.25 6.16 2.52
CA LEU A 109 12.29 6.60 3.46
C LEU A 109 12.10 5.98 4.84
N CYS A 110 10.87 5.96 5.35
CA CYS A 110 10.51 5.32 6.61
C CYS A 110 10.80 3.82 6.63
N HIS A 111 10.69 3.13 5.50
CA HIS A 111 11.03 1.70 5.36
C HIS A 111 12.54 1.46 5.15
N LEU A 112 13.21 2.31 4.38
CA LEU A 112 14.64 2.21 4.09
C LEU A 112 15.48 2.37 5.36
N LEU A 113 15.04 3.22 6.29
CA LEU A 113 15.80 3.52 7.50
C LEU A 113 16.03 2.26 8.38
N PRO A 114 15.01 1.47 8.77
CA PRO A 114 15.23 0.16 9.41
C PRO A 114 16.03 -0.84 8.57
N LEU A 115 15.78 -0.89 7.25
CA LEU A 115 16.48 -1.80 6.34
C LEU A 115 17.98 -1.55 6.32
N LEU A 116 18.40 -0.30 6.10
CA LEU A 116 19.82 0.09 6.06
C LEU A 116 20.50 -0.12 7.41
N PHE A 117 19.78 0.09 8.51
CA PHE A 117 20.31 -0.17 9.84
C PHE A 117 20.62 -1.66 10.05
N THR A 118 19.72 -2.55 9.59
CA THR A 118 19.97 -4.01 9.66
C THR A 118 21.08 -4.49 8.73
N TYR A 119 21.27 -3.85 7.57
CA TYR A 119 22.32 -4.23 6.60
C TYR A 119 23.71 -3.68 6.91
N SER A 120 23.80 -2.50 7.55
CA SER A 120 25.08 -1.85 7.84
C SER A 120 25.77 -2.38 9.11
N ALA A 121 25.07 -3.17 9.92
CA ALA A 121 25.58 -3.61 11.20
C ALA A 121 26.47 -4.85 11.12
N ALA A 122 27.54 -4.85 11.92
CA ALA A 122 28.53 -5.93 11.97
C ALA A 122 27.98 -7.26 12.52
N SER A 123 26.83 -7.24 13.20
CA SER A 123 26.18 -8.44 13.73
C SER A 123 24.66 -8.27 13.80
N ALA A 124 23.93 -9.30 13.36
CA ALA A 124 22.48 -9.29 13.31
C ALA A 124 21.84 -9.28 14.72
N GLU A 125 22.47 -9.93 15.70
CA GLU A 125 21.93 -10.05 17.06
C GLU A 125 21.89 -8.71 17.82
N LEU A 126 22.90 -7.85 17.63
CA LEU A 126 22.95 -6.53 18.27
C LEU A 126 21.96 -5.51 17.66
N THR A 127 21.33 -5.83 16.52
CA THR A 127 20.46 -4.89 15.80
C THR A 127 19.00 -5.25 15.76
N VAL A 128 18.60 -6.43 16.26
CA VAL A 128 17.19 -6.84 16.29
C VAL A 128 16.34 -5.88 17.12
N GLU A 129 16.76 -5.58 18.35
CA GLU A 129 16.03 -4.68 19.27
C GLU A 129 15.94 -3.23 18.71
N PRO A 130 17.05 -2.55 18.36
CA PRO A 130 16.98 -1.18 17.83
C PRO A 130 16.23 -1.06 16.50
N SER A 131 16.37 -2.04 15.59
CA SER A 131 15.64 -2.03 14.31
C SER A 131 14.12 -2.16 14.50
N LEU A 132 13.69 -2.87 15.54
CA LEU A 132 12.28 -2.99 15.91
C LEU A 132 11.73 -1.66 16.42
N TYR A 133 12.47 -0.97 17.31
CA TYR A 133 12.08 0.37 17.78
C TYR A 133 11.97 1.36 16.63
N LEU A 134 12.95 1.33 15.70
CA LEU A 134 12.96 2.19 14.54
C LEU A 134 11.78 1.90 13.60
N SER A 135 11.47 0.62 13.37
CA SER A 135 10.31 0.21 12.57
C SER A 135 8.99 0.65 13.20
N ARG A 136 8.86 0.56 14.53
CA ARG A 136 7.68 1.03 15.27
C ARG A 136 7.53 2.54 15.19
N ALA A 137 8.62 3.29 15.36
CA ALA A 137 8.63 4.75 15.21
C ALA A 137 8.22 5.16 13.79
N SER A 138 8.82 4.54 12.76
CA SER A 138 8.44 4.74 11.36
C SER A 138 6.96 4.45 11.11
N SER A 139 6.42 3.37 11.67
CA SER A 139 4.99 3.03 11.54
C SER A 139 4.07 4.08 12.15
N ILE A 140 4.43 4.66 13.30
CA ILE A 140 3.65 5.73 13.94
C ILE A 140 3.68 6.99 13.08
N VAL A 141 4.86 7.38 12.58
CA VAL A 141 5.01 8.54 11.69
C VAL A 141 4.17 8.38 10.42
N MET A 142 4.21 7.20 9.79
CA MET A 142 3.40 6.91 8.60
C MET A 142 1.89 6.97 8.90
N LEU A 143 1.44 6.44 10.04
CA LEU A 143 0.03 6.53 10.43
C LEU A 143 -0.43 7.97 10.66
N VAL A 144 0.38 8.79 11.33
CA VAL A 144 0.08 10.21 11.54
C VAL A 144 0.01 10.96 10.22
N ALA A 145 0.97 10.74 9.32
CA ALA A 145 0.98 11.34 7.99
C ALA A 145 -0.25 10.91 7.17
N TYR A 146 -0.63 9.63 7.26
CA TYR A 146 -1.82 9.09 6.59
C TYR A 146 -3.13 9.72 7.10
N PHE A 147 -3.31 9.86 8.42
CA PHE A 147 -4.48 10.54 8.96
C PHE A 147 -4.52 12.03 8.62
N ALA A 148 -3.36 12.70 8.61
CA ALA A 148 -3.28 14.08 8.14
C ALA A 148 -3.70 14.18 6.66
N TYR A 149 -3.21 13.28 5.80
CA TYR A 149 -3.60 13.22 4.39
C TYR A 149 -5.10 12.93 4.17
N LEU A 150 -5.76 12.17 5.05
CA LEU A 150 -7.21 11.95 4.95
C LEU A 150 -8.05 13.18 5.35
N ILE A 151 -7.53 14.04 6.21
CA ILE A 151 -8.26 15.19 6.77
C ILE A 151 -8.06 16.46 5.93
N PHE A 152 -6.86 16.67 5.39
CA PHE A 152 -6.44 17.89 4.70
C PHE A 152 -6.27 17.67 3.19
#